data_AF-A0A1V5XR61-F1
#
_entry.id   AF-A0A1V5XR61-F1
#
_cell.length_a   1.000
_cell.length_b   1.000
_cell.length_c   1.000
_cell.angle_alpha   90.00
_cell.angle_beta   90.00
_cell.angle_gamma   90.00
#
_symmetry.space_group_name_H-M   'P 1'
#
loop_
_entity.id
_entity.type
_entity.pdbx_description
1 polymer ?
#
loop_
_entity_poly.entity_id
_entity_poly.type
_entity_poly.pdbx_seq_one_letter_code
_entity_poly.pdbx_strand_id
1 'polypeptide(L)'
;MLRNALRRSVWFVPALLLASFLFFWLLTLVAPTPDPSLPRFFNLYPRDIKTLTDRAVRSLAEGPNEGAQRELVRLGGAAFPHILPLLHPQPPVRQPIDTSPSPLDSQTQGRIAMALEPVAKRMGLTDPSAFSSPSNAIAFWNRFWEERSVEFQPAAVRRAVHRQAAHGSPARLTTLIELDTFALQGIMQALDTCHTPDDVARSVRLLSVAAHVTQRDACIHPRMDPHQANRCILVWRDWWLSSRFDYEPLSGPERLFAILTETQYGRWALEASTFQLGVDANGMTTFARFRYQGPSTFALAFFGLWLAYALAFPMSLAGALHHERTVDKISSGVLLALLTAPVALICFILAWIISNPIAIAITAIGTTLVVAPARHQRIAALDSLSNPCLQYAAARGIPRSQIVLFHIGKPSLALAVTLFAFDFPIALSAACVAEQALGLPGLGHHLIDAVIERDIPLLMAMGLIGMTVHALMMFLGSLLGNWLDPRLDRSVHGEYP
;
A
#
# COMPACT_ATOMS: atom_id res chain seq x y z
N MET A 1 -3.18 -20.29 -25.98
CA MET A 1 -2.31 -20.36 -24.77
C MET A 1 -1.83 -18.98 -24.32
N LEU A 2 -0.81 -18.34 -24.92
CA LEU A 2 -0.26 -17.07 -24.42
C LEU A 2 -1.27 -15.91 -24.37
N ARG A 3 -2.13 -15.78 -25.40
CA ARG A 3 -3.19 -14.75 -25.47
C ARG A 3 -4.23 -14.88 -24.36
N ASN A 4 -4.56 -16.10 -23.95
CA ASN A 4 -5.55 -16.37 -22.89
C ASN A 4 -4.94 -16.16 -21.50
N ALA A 5 -3.68 -16.56 -21.31
CA ALA A 5 -2.92 -16.25 -20.11
C ALA A 5 -2.77 -14.73 -19.94
N LEU A 6 -2.48 -13.99 -21.03
CA LEU A 6 -2.46 -12.53 -21.02
C LEU A 6 -3.83 -11.93 -20.69
N ARG A 7 -4.92 -12.45 -21.26
CA ARG A 7 -6.27 -11.95 -20.96
C ARG A 7 -6.65 -12.15 -19.50
N ARG A 8 -6.22 -13.26 -18.89
CA ARG A 8 -6.41 -13.52 -17.44
C ARG A 8 -5.51 -12.63 -16.59
N SER A 9 -4.28 -12.34 -17.01
CA SER A 9 -3.39 -11.44 -16.27
C SER A 9 -3.88 -9.99 -16.27
N VAL A 10 -4.67 -9.55 -17.26
CA VAL A 10 -5.30 -8.22 -17.24
C VAL A 10 -6.24 -8.05 -16.04
N TRP A 11 -6.92 -9.12 -15.61
CA TRP A 11 -7.81 -9.09 -14.44
C TRP A 11 -7.09 -9.23 -13.10
N PHE A 12 -5.80 -9.55 -13.11
CA PHE A 12 -5.00 -9.75 -11.90
C PHE A 12 -4.95 -8.48 -11.04
N VAL A 13 -4.55 -7.36 -11.65
CA VAL A 13 -4.38 -6.09 -10.94
C VAL A 13 -5.72 -5.55 -10.42
N PRO A 14 -6.80 -5.50 -11.21
CA PRO A 14 -8.12 -5.10 -10.71
C PRO A 14 -8.64 -5.98 -9.56
N ALA A 15 -8.46 -7.31 -9.66
CA ALA A 15 -8.90 -8.23 -8.61
C ALA A 15 -8.09 -8.04 -7.31
N LEU A 16 -6.78 -7.84 -7.42
CA LEU A 16 -5.90 -7.58 -6.28
C LEU A 16 -6.27 -6.25 -5.60
N LEU A 17 -6.53 -5.20 -6.38
CA LEU A 17 -6.98 -3.91 -5.85
C LEU A 17 -8.33 -4.03 -5.15
N LEU A 18 -9.30 -4.74 -5.75
CA LEU A 18 -10.60 -4.96 -5.13
C LEU A 18 -10.49 -5.77 -3.83
N ALA A 19 -9.70 -6.84 -3.83
CA ALA A 19 -9.46 -7.66 -2.65
C ALA A 19 -8.77 -6.86 -1.54
N SER A 20 -7.76 -6.07 -1.89
CA SER A 20 -7.06 -5.16 -0.98
C SER A 20 -8.02 -4.10 -0.40
N PHE A 21 -8.88 -3.51 -1.22
CA PHE A 21 -9.90 -2.55 -0.78
C PHE A 21 -10.89 -3.18 0.20
N LEU A 22 -11.41 -4.37 -0.11
CA LEU A 22 -12.31 -5.13 0.77
C LEU A 22 -11.63 -5.53 2.08
N PHE A 23 -10.36 -5.93 2.03
CA PHE A 23 -9.59 -6.26 3.20
C PHE A 23 -9.36 -5.05 4.09
N PHE A 24 -9.03 -3.88 3.51
CA PHE A 24 -8.95 -2.62 4.25
C PHE A 24 -10.28 -2.27 4.90
N TRP A 25 -11.38 -2.37 4.14
CA TRP A 25 -12.72 -2.14 4.65
C TRP A 25 -13.01 -3.01 5.88
N LEU A 26 -12.74 -4.31 5.79
CA LEU A 26 -12.97 -5.26 6.87
C LEU A 26 -12.10 -4.95 8.11
N LEU A 27 -10.82 -4.63 7.94
CA LEU A 27 -9.97 -4.23 9.07
C LEU A 27 -10.48 -2.98 9.77
N THR A 28 -10.98 -1.98 9.03
CA THR A 28 -11.53 -0.75 9.62
C THR A 28 -12.88 -0.93 10.35
N LEU A 29 -13.50 -2.10 10.24
CA LEU A 29 -14.68 -2.46 11.07
C LEU A 29 -14.27 -2.98 12.45
N VAL A 30 -13.07 -3.56 12.56
CA VAL A 30 -12.60 -4.26 13.77
C VAL A 30 -11.68 -3.37 14.61
N ALA A 31 -11.00 -2.41 14.00
CA ALA A 31 -10.01 -1.57 14.66
C ALA A 31 -10.17 -0.06 14.35
N PRO A 32 -9.77 0.83 15.29
CA PRO A 32 -9.69 2.26 15.04
C PRO A 32 -8.66 2.56 13.94
N THR A 33 -8.96 3.55 13.10
CA THR A 33 -8.13 3.89 11.94
C THR A 33 -6.86 4.63 12.33
N PRO A 34 -5.73 4.42 11.63
CA PRO A 34 -4.44 5.02 11.97
C PRO A 34 -4.43 6.55 11.89
N ASP A 35 -5.19 7.15 10.97
CA ASP A 35 -5.33 8.62 10.87
C ASP A 35 -6.81 9.03 10.81
N PRO A 36 -7.44 9.38 11.95
CA PRO A 36 -8.84 9.78 12.00
C PRO A 36 -9.10 11.12 11.27
N SER A 37 -8.07 11.86 10.88
CA SER A 37 -8.23 13.15 10.20
C SER A 37 -8.61 13.01 8.71
N LEU A 38 -8.46 11.81 8.15
CA LEU A 38 -8.72 11.52 6.73
C LEU A 38 -9.90 10.56 6.55
N PRO A 39 -10.68 10.73 5.47
CA PRO A 39 -11.70 9.75 5.10
C PRO A 39 -11.05 8.43 4.66
N ARG A 40 -11.79 7.33 4.83
CA ARG A 40 -11.27 5.97 4.61
C ARG A 40 -10.98 5.66 3.14
N PHE A 41 -11.90 6.02 2.23
CA PHE A 41 -11.87 5.57 0.82
C PHE A 41 -12.09 6.64 -0.23
N PHE A 42 -12.90 7.65 0.08
CA PHE A 42 -13.20 8.73 -0.83
C PHE A 42 -13.15 10.04 -0.07
N ASN A 43 -12.31 10.95 -0.52
CA ASN A 43 -12.26 12.32 -0.02
C ASN A 43 -12.98 13.23 -0.99
N LEU A 44 -14.31 13.38 -0.85
CA LEU A 44 -15.12 14.22 -1.74
C LEU A 44 -14.71 15.70 -1.69
N TYR A 45 -13.99 16.11 -0.63
CA TYR A 45 -13.46 17.45 -0.44
C TYR A 45 -11.96 17.34 -0.10
N PRO A 46 -11.11 16.99 -1.09
CA PRO A 46 -9.68 16.88 -0.87
C PRO A 46 -9.16 18.22 -0.34
N ARG A 47 -8.29 18.15 0.66
CA ARG A 47 -7.72 19.34 1.32
C ARG A 47 -6.67 19.91 0.38
N ASP A 48 -6.94 21.07 -0.18
CA ASP A 48 -5.95 21.85 -0.92
C ASP A 48 -5.58 23.12 -0.17
N ILE A 49 -4.43 23.69 -0.52
CA ILE A 49 -3.96 24.97 0.01
C ILE A 49 -5.06 26.04 -0.03
N LYS A 50 -5.88 26.07 -1.10
CA LYS A 50 -6.96 27.04 -1.26
C LYS A 50 -8.07 26.84 -0.21
N THR A 51 -8.61 25.63 -0.04
CA THR A 51 -9.67 25.35 0.95
C THR A 51 -9.20 25.55 2.38
N LEU A 52 -7.95 25.20 2.69
CA LEU A 52 -7.36 25.44 4.02
C LEU A 52 -7.20 26.94 4.26
N THR A 53 -6.70 27.68 3.27
CA THR A 53 -6.55 29.13 3.33
C THR A 53 -7.90 29.82 3.49
N ASP A 54 -8.89 29.49 2.67
CA ASP A 54 -10.24 30.06 2.72
C ASP A 54 -10.94 29.78 4.06
N ARG A 55 -10.67 28.64 4.69
CA ARG A 55 -11.20 28.28 6.01
C ARG A 55 -10.55 29.13 7.10
N ALA A 56 -9.23 29.26 7.10
CA ALA A 56 -8.51 30.04 8.08
C ALA A 56 -8.84 31.54 7.97
N VAL A 57 -8.94 32.07 6.75
CA VAL A 57 -9.37 33.46 6.48
C VAL A 57 -10.78 33.71 6.99
N ARG A 58 -11.74 32.81 6.72
CA ARG A 58 -13.12 32.94 7.24
C ARG A 58 -13.16 32.93 8.77
N SER A 59 -12.38 32.06 9.40
CA SER A 59 -12.34 32.01 10.86
C SER A 59 -11.74 33.28 11.48
N LEU A 60 -10.74 33.89 10.83
CA LEU A 60 -10.17 35.18 11.26
C LEU A 60 -11.11 36.37 10.99
N ALA A 61 -12.00 36.26 10.00
CA ALA A 61 -13.04 37.25 9.75
C ALA A 61 -14.08 37.27 10.88
N GLU A 62 -14.48 36.10 11.38
CA GLU A 62 -15.41 35.95 12.51
C GLU A 62 -14.83 36.49 13.83
N GLY A 63 -13.50 36.45 14.02
CA GLY A 63 -12.85 36.97 15.21
C GLY A 63 -11.37 36.57 15.34
N PRO A 64 -10.66 37.01 16.38
CA PRO A 64 -9.30 36.53 16.66
C PRO A 64 -9.33 35.04 16.99
N ASN A 65 -8.68 34.22 16.18
CA ASN A 65 -8.57 32.78 16.37
C ASN A 65 -7.11 32.33 16.24
N GLU A 66 -6.49 31.96 17.35
CA GLU A 66 -5.10 31.47 17.39
C GLU A 66 -4.89 30.17 16.60
N GLY A 67 -5.91 29.33 16.48
CA GLY A 67 -5.87 28.12 15.66
C GLY A 67 -5.76 28.46 14.17
N ALA A 68 -6.60 29.37 13.71
CA ALA A 68 -6.58 29.85 12.32
C ALA A 68 -5.28 30.62 11.99
N GLN A 69 -4.77 31.42 12.93
CA GLN A 69 -3.47 32.07 12.79
C GLN A 69 -2.34 31.04 12.68
N ARG A 70 -2.31 30.01 13.55
CA ARG A 70 -1.31 28.94 13.47
C ARG A 70 -1.39 28.18 12.15
N GLU A 71 -2.60 27.94 11.64
CA GLU A 71 -2.80 27.30 10.35
C GLU A 71 -2.26 28.16 9.20
N LEU A 72 -2.56 29.47 9.17
CA LEU A 72 -1.98 30.39 8.18
C LEU A 72 -0.45 30.48 8.26
N VAL A 73 0.10 30.53 9.48
CA VAL A 73 1.55 30.56 9.69
C VAL A 73 2.20 29.26 9.22
N ARG A 74 1.54 28.11 9.40
CA ARG A 74 1.96 26.80 8.90
C ARG A 74 1.94 26.74 7.38
N LEU A 75 0.86 27.23 6.76
CA LEU A 75 0.73 27.26 5.30
C LEU A 75 1.72 28.24 4.66
N GLY A 76 2.03 29.36 5.32
CA GLY A 76 3.12 30.27 4.97
C GLY A 76 3.00 30.89 3.58
N GLY A 77 4.14 31.07 2.91
CA GLY A 77 4.22 31.59 1.54
C GLY A 77 3.37 30.83 0.52
N ALA A 78 3.06 29.56 0.74
CA ALA A 78 2.16 28.79 -0.12
C ALA A 78 0.73 29.36 -0.18
N ALA A 79 0.29 30.04 0.89
CA ALA A 79 -1.02 30.68 0.94
C ALA A 79 -1.04 32.08 0.32
N PHE A 80 0.11 32.72 0.08
CA PHE A 80 0.17 34.11 -0.40
C PHE A 80 -0.58 34.37 -1.70
N PRO A 81 -0.50 33.51 -2.75
CA PRO A 81 -1.29 33.68 -3.96
C PRO A 81 -2.81 33.72 -3.73
N HIS A 82 -3.28 33.22 -2.59
CA HIS A 82 -4.69 33.15 -2.24
C HIS A 82 -5.11 34.21 -1.22
N ILE A 83 -4.18 34.70 -0.39
CA ILE A 83 -4.47 35.69 0.67
C ILE A 83 -4.15 37.12 0.24
N LEU A 84 -2.96 37.37 -0.28
CA LEU A 84 -2.47 38.74 -0.50
C LEU A 84 -3.29 39.54 -1.52
N PRO A 85 -3.85 38.92 -2.59
CA PRO A 85 -4.81 39.61 -3.46
C PRO A 85 -6.07 40.11 -2.75
N LEU A 86 -6.47 39.49 -1.63
CA LEU A 86 -7.65 39.88 -0.84
C LEU A 86 -7.40 41.12 0.04
N LEU A 87 -6.13 41.48 0.26
CA LEU A 87 -5.71 42.65 1.05
C LEU A 87 -5.63 43.93 0.20
N HIS A 88 -5.78 43.82 -1.12
CA HIS A 88 -5.80 44.98 -2.00
C HIS A 88 -7.13 45.74 -1.85
N PRO A 89 -7.10 47.07 -1.66
CA PRO A 89 -8.31 47.88 -1.66
C PRO A 89 -8.94 47.86 -3.06
N GLN A 90 -10.07 47.17 -3.23
CA GLN A 90 -10.82 47.22 -4.49
C GLN A 90 -11.66 48.50 -4.54
N PRO A 91 -11.68 49.25 -5.67
CA PRO A 91 -12.68 50.29 -5.86
C PRO A 91 -14.09 49.65 -5.86
N PRO A 92 -15.14 50.37 -5.46
CA PRO A 92 -16.51 49.86 -5.48
C PRO A 92 -16.95 49.65 -6.94
N VAL A 93 -16.68 48.47 -7.48
CA VAL A 93 -17.15 48.07 -8.80
C VAL A 93 -18.58 47.55 -8.63
N ARG A 94 -19.57 48.32 -9.13
CA ARG A 94 -20.89 47.76 -9.44
C ARG A 94 -20.72 46.82 -10.62
N GLN A 95 -20.61 45.52 -10.38
CA GLN A 95 -20.76 44.50 -11.41
C GLN A 95 -21.92 43.56 -11.05
N PRO A 96 -22.85 43.33 -12.00
CA PRO A 96 -23.85 42.29 -11.85
C PRO A 96 -23.23 40.94 -12.23
N ILE A 97 -23.57 39.89 -11.47
CA ILE A 97 -23.30 38.45 -11.69
C ILE A 97 -22.06 37.92 -10.95
N ASP A 98 -22.33 37.58 -9.69
CA ASP A 98 -21.89 36.45 -8.86
C ASP A 98 -20.65 35.62 -9.30
N THR A 99 -19.60 35.64 -8.48
CA THR A 99 -18.62 34.55 -8.17
C THR A 99 -17.36 35.05 -7.46
N SER A 100 -17.12 36.37 -7.39
CA SER A 100 -16.03 36.93 -6.57
C SER A 100 -16.48 37.06 -5.11
N PRO A 101 -15.70 36.62 -4.11
CA PRO A 101 -16.05 36.78 -2.71
C PRO A 101 -16.29 38.25 -2.38
N SER A 102 -17.29 38.55 -1.55
CA SER A 102 -17.55 39.91 -1.05
C SER A 102 -16.27 40.55 -0.53
N PRO A 103 -16.02 41.84 -0.81
CA PRO A 103 -14.83 42.52 -0.34
C PRO A 103 -14.74 42.43 1.18
N LEU A 104 -13.59 41.99 1.69
CA LEU A 104 -13.33 41.91 3.13
C LEU A 104 -13.40 43.31 3.74
N ASP A 105 -13.98 43.42 4.92
CA ASP A 105 -13.95 44.65 5.71
C ASP A 105 -12.50 45.00 6.09
N SER A 106 -12.21 46.31 6.19
CA SER A 106 -10.86 46.81 6.50
C SER A 106 -10.30 46.28 7.82
N GLN A 107 -11.18 45.99 8.79
CA GLN A 107 -10.80 45.39 10.07
C GLN A 107 -10.37 43.93 9.91
N THR A 108 -11.04 43.13 9.07
CA THR A 108 -10.63 41.76 8.76
C THR A 108 -9.35 41.72 7.93
N GLN A 109 -9.20 42.60 6.93
CA GLN A 109 -7.94 42.73 6.17
C GLN A 109 -6.77 43.02 7.12
N GLY A 110 -6.96 43.93 8.07
CA GLY A 110 -5.97 44.26 9.08
C GLY A 110 -5.62 43.07 9.99
N ARG A 111 -6.63 42.32 10.45
CA ARG A 111 -6.43 41.11 11.26
C ARG A 111 -5.62 40.04 10.52
N ILE A 112 -5.93 39.79 9.25
CA ILE A 112 -5.21 38.82 8.42
C ILE A 112 -3.76 39.28 8.20
N ALA A 113 -3.57 40.55 7.83
CA ALA A 113 -2.23 41.12 7.61
C ALA A 113 -1.33 41.01 8.86
N MET A 114 -1.89 41.28 10.03
CA MET A 114 -1.20 41.11 11.32
C MET A 114 -0.92 39.65 11.65
N ALA A 115 -1.86 38.74 11.36
CA ALA A 115 -1.69 37.30 11.61
C ALA A 115 -0.49 36.69 10.85
N LEU A 116 -0.08 37.29 9.74
CA LEU A 116 1.06 36.86 8.92
C LEU A 116 2.43 37.37 9.42
N GLU A 117 2.50 38.17 10.50
CA GLU A 117 3.77 38.66 11.08
C GLU A 117 4.80 37.53 11.32
N PRO A 118 4.45 36.36 11.89
CA PRO A 118 5.41 35.28 12.10
C PRO A 118 5.98 34.74 10.78
N VAL A 119 5.21 34.80 9.69
CA VAL A 119 5.67 34.38 8.35
C VAL A 119 6.69 35.39 7.83
N ALA A 120 6.45 36.70 7.97
CA ALA A 120 7.42 37.73 7.60
C ALA A 120 8.74 37.58 8.37
N LYS A 121 8.68 37.32 9.68
CA LYS A 121 9.87 37.03 10.50
C LYS A 121 10.62 35.79 10.00
N ARG A 122 9.91 34.72 9.65
CA ARG A 122 10.49 33.49 9.09
C ARG A 122 11.17 33.72 7.74
N MET A 123 10.60 34.58 6.91
CA MET A 123 11.18 35.00 5.62
C MET A 123 12.38 35.95 5.78
N GLY A 124 12.68 36.42 6.99
CA GLY A 124 13.73 37.42 7.24
C GLY A 124 13.35 38.85 6.88
N LEU A 125 12.06 39.12 6.68
CA LEU A 125 11.53 40.45 6.39
C LEU A 125 11.33 41.23 7.69
N THR A 126 12.40 41.80 8.22
CA THR A 126 12.40 42.51 9.51
C THR A 126 12.24 44.02 9.32
N ASP A 127 11.00 44.48 9.14
CA ASP A 127 10.61 45.88 9.36
C ASP A 127 9.80 45.98 10.67
N PRO A 128 10.40 46.44 11.79
CA PRO A 128 9.71 46.55 13.07
C PRO A 128 8.50 47.48 13.05
N SER A 129 8.46 48.42 12.10
CA SER A 129 7.38 49.40 11.98
C SER A 129 6.18 48.86 11.17
N ALA A 130 6.40 47.87 10.31
CA ALA A 130 5.38 47.32 9.42
C ALA A 130 4.20 46.68 10.18
N PHE A 131 4.46 46.03 11.31
CA PHE A 131 3.42 45.31 12.08
C PHE A 131 2.96 46.04 13.35
N SER A 132 3.24 47.35 13.43
CA SER A 132 2.81 48.22 14.55
C SER A 132 1.33 48.55 14.53
N SER A 133 0.71 48.56 13.35
CA SER A 133 -0.71 48.85 13.16
C SER A 133 -1.29 48.01 12.01
N PRO A 134 -2.60 47.71 12.03
CA PRO A 134 -3.23 46.91 10.98
C PRO A 134 -3.11 47.54 9.58
N SER A 135 -3.15 48.87 9.47
CA SER A 135 -3.00 49.58 8.20
C SER A 135 -1.57 49.49 7.65
N ASN A 136 -0.56 49.58 8.52
CA ASN A 136 0.84 49.44 8.11
C ASN A 136 1.11 48.00 7.63
N ALA A 137 0.52 47.00 8.28
CA ALA A 137 0.66 45.61 7.90
C ALA A 137 0.05 45.35 6.50
N ILE A 138 -1.13 45.92 6.22
CA ILE A 138 -1.75 45.84 4.89
C ILE A 138 -0.85 46.49 3.83
N ALA A 139 -0.35 47.70 4.10
CA ALA A 139 0.50 48.43 3.15
C ALA A 139 1.82 47.68 2.86
N PHE A 140 2.42 47.08 3.89
CA PHE A 140 3.62 46.25 3.77
C PHE A 140 3.36 45.06 2.83
N TRP A 141 2.30 44.29 3.09
CA TRP A 141 1.99 43.10 2.28
C TRP A 141 1.56 43.42 0.86
N ASN A 142 0.83 44.52 0.65
CA ASN A 142 0.48 44.97 -0.70
C ASN A 142 1.72 45.34 -1.51
N ARG A 143 2.65 46.12 -0.94
CA ARG A 143 3.93 46.44 -1.59
C ARG A 143 4.74 45.18 -1.90
N PHE A 144 4.85 44.28 -0.92
CA PHE A 144 5.54 43.01 -1.10
C PHE A 144 4.96 42.21 -2.27
N TRP A 145 3.63 42.12 -2.37
CA TRP A 145 2.95 41.37 -3.42
C TRP A 145 3.08 42.03 -4.79
N GLU A 146 2.96 43.36 -4.88
CA GLU A 146 3.17 44.11 -6.11
C GLU A 146 4.59 43.89 -6.66
N GLU A 147 5.61 43.91 -5.80
CA GLU A 147 7.01 43.74 -6.21
C GLU A 147 7.35 42.28 -6.56
N ARG A 148 6.75 41.29 -5.87
CA ARG A 148 7.24 39.89 -5.90
C ARG A 148 6.26 38.83 -6.36
N SER A 149 5.00 39.17 -6.67
CA SER A 149 3.98 38.19 -7.11
C SER A 149 4.43 37.29 -8.27
N VAL A 150 5.28 37.78 -9.17
CA VAL A 150 5.84 37.02 -10.30
C VAL A 150 6.74 35.86 -9.85
N GLU A 151 7.38 35.98 -8.68
CA GLU A 151 8.23 34.94 -8.11
C GLU A 151 7.41 33.79 -7.51
N PHE A 152 6.16 34.06 -7.10
CA PHE A 152 5.19 33.07 -6.61
C PHE A 152 4.50 32.32 -7.75
N GLN A 153 5.31 31.87 -8.72
CA GLN A 153 4.90 31.01 -9.83
C GLN A 153 5.70 29.70 -9.80
N PRO A 154 5.08 28.52 -9.97
CA PRO A 154 5.79 27.24 -9.91
C PRO A 154 7.00 27.16 -10.85
N ALA A 155 6.91 27.79 -12.03
CA ALA A 155 8.00 27.86 -12.99
C ALA A 155 9.16 28.78 -12.56
N ALA A 156 8.88 29.84 -11.79
CA ALA A 156 9.90 30.71 -11.21
C ALA A 156 10.64 29.98 -10.07
N VAL A 157 9.90 29.31 -9.19
CA VAL A 157 10.45 28.48 -8.10
C VAL A 157 11.35 27.38 -8.64
N ARG A 158 10.89 26.58 -9.61
CA ARG A 158 11.71 25.50 -10.20
C ARG A 158 13.04 26.01 -10.75
N ARG A 159 13.02 27.17 -11.41
CA ARG A 159 14.25 27.83 -11.91
C ARG A 159 15.15 28.33 -10.77
N ALA A 160 14.58 28.90 -9.70
CA ALA A 160 15.34 29.34 -8.54
C ALA A 160 16.01 28.17 -7.82
N VAL A 161 15.27 27.09 -7.58
CA VAL A 161 15.77 25.86 -6.93
C VAL A 161 16.86 25.21 -7.77
N HIS A 162 16.63 25.02 -9.08
CA HIS A 162 17.65 24.42 -9.95
C HIS A 162 18.94 25.24 -9.98
N ARG A 163 18.84 26.58 -10.02
CA ARG A 163 20.01 27.47 -9.94
C ARG A 163 20.73 27.32 -8.62
N GLN A 164 20.01 27.24 -7.50
CA GLN A 164 20.61 27.07 -6.17
C GLN A 164 21.27 25.71 -5.99
N ALA A 165 20.65 24.65 -6.52
CA ALA A 165 21.21 23.30 -6.51
C ALA A 165 22.56 23.25 -7.25
N ALA A 166 22.63 23.86 -8.43
CA ALA A 166 23.79 23.77 -9.32
C ALA A 166 25.01 24.59 -8.88
N HIS A 167 24.84 25.80 -8.32
CA HIS A 167 26.00 26.68 -8.02
C HIS A 167 25.96 27.33 -6.63
N GLY A 168 25.13 26.85 -5.70
CA GLY A 168 24.96 27.28 -4.30
C GLY A 168 25.56 28.64 -3.90
N SER A 169 24.73 29.68 -3.79
CA SER A 169 25.16 31.01 -3.29
C SER A 169 24.32 31.44 -2.09
N PRO A 170 24.91 32.17 -1.11
CA PRO A 170 24.15 32.73 0.01
C PRO A 170 22.99 33.63 -0.43
N ALA A 171 23.19 34.52 -1.40
CA ALA A 171 22.14 35.43 -1.88
C ALA A 171 20.95 34.69 -2.51
N ARG A 172 21.22 33.59 -3.22
CA ARG A 172 20.19 32.74 -3.82
C ARG A 172 19.47 31.87 -2.79
N LEU A 173 20.14 31.53 -1.69
CA LEU A 173 19.50 30.86 -0.56
C LEU A 173 18.45 31.76 0.08
N THR A 174 18.78 33.05 0.26
CA THR A 174 17.84 34.06 0.78
C THR A 174 16.59 34.16 -0.09
N THR A 175 16.72 34.15 -1.41
CA THR A 175 15.55 34.15 -2.32
C THR A 175 14.61 32.96 -2.08
N LEU A 176 15.15 31.77 -1.79
CA LEU A 176 14.32 30.61 -1.48
C LEU A 176 13.67 30.69 -0.10
N ILE A 177 14.35 31.30 0.89
CA ILE A 177 13.78 31.54 2.23
C ILE A 177 12.62 32.54 2.14
N GLU A 178 12.73 33.56 1.29
CA GLU A 178 11.68 34.55 1.06
C GLU A 178 10.48 33.99 0.29
N LEU A 179 10.65 32.92 -0.50
CA LEU A 179 9.53 32.18 -1.08
C LEU A 179 8.83 31.27 -0.05
N ASP A 180 9.49 31.05 1.10
CA ASP A 180 8.97 30.30 2.24
C ASP A 180 8.43 28.91 1.83
N THR A 181 7.29 28.46 2.37
CA THR A 181 6.69 27.16 2.07
C THR A 181 6.30 26.97 0.61
N PHE A 182 6.14 28.04 -0.19
CA PHE A 182 5.89 27.94 -1.62
C PHE A 182 7.08 27.33 -2.38
N ALA A 183 8.30 27.41 -1.81
CA ALA A 183 9.48 26.79 -2.39
C ALA A 183 9.51 25.26 -2.24
N LEU A 184 8.72 24.68 -1.33
CA LEU A 184 8.80 23.27 -0.93
C LEU A 184 8.63 22.31 -2.11
N GLN A 185 7.66 22.55 -2.98
CA GLN A 185 7.44 21.71 -4.15
C GLN A 185 8.70 21.63 -5.02
N GLY A 186 9.29 22.78 -5.34
CA GLY A 186 10.50 22.83 -6.17
C GLY A 186 11.69 22.17 -5.49
N ILE A 187 11.85 22.37 -4.17
CA ILE A 187 12.90 21.74 -3.37
C ILE A 187 12.75 20.23 -3.39
N MET A 188 11.56 19.70 -3.09
CA MET A 188 11.32 18.26 -3.02
C MET A 188 11.48 17.57 -4.38
N GLN A 189 11.08 18.24 -5.47
CA GLN A 189 11.31 17.77 -6.83
C GLN A 189 12.79 17.76 -7.23
N ALA A 190 13.61 18.59 -6.59
CA ALA A 190 15.05 18.69 -6.85
C ALA A 190 15.91 17.83 -5.91
N LEU A 191 15.32 17.03 -5.01
CA LEU A 191 16.05 16.08 -4.18
C LEU A 191 16.26 14.78 -4.93
N ASP A 192 17.51 14.44 -5.20
CA ASP A 192 17.94 13.19 -5.86
C ASP A 192 18.63 12.24 -4.88
N THR A 193 18.83 10.98 -5.26
CA THR A 193 19.63 10.03 -4.47
C THR A 193 21.08 10.46 -4.47
N CYS A 194 21.69 10.52 -3.28
CA CYS A 194 23.08 10.90 -3.12
C CYS A 194 24.00 9.71 -3.41
N HIS A 195 24.96 9.88 -4.32
CA HIS A 195 26.03 8.92 -4.58
C HIS A 195 27.41 9.49 -4.23
N THR A 196 27.56 10.81 -4.35
CA THR A 196 28.81 11.53 -4.10
C THR A 196 28.68 12.52 -2.92
N PRO A 197 29.80 12.96 -2.32
CA PRO A 197 29.79 14.02 -1.31
C PRO A 197 29.18 15.35 -1.81
N ASP A 198 29.33 15.64 -3.11
CA ASP A 198 28.74 16.84 -3.72
C ASP A 198 27.21 16.77 -3.78
N ASP A 199 26.65 15.57 -4.00
CA ASP A 199 25.20 15.33 -3.93
C ASP A 199 24.69 15.56 -2.50
N VAL A 200 25.44 15.12 -1.49
CA VAL A 200 25.11 15.37 -0.08
C VAL A 200 25.12 16.87 0.19
N ALA A 201 26.14 17.60 -0.27
CA ALA A 201 26.21 19.05 -0.09
C ALA A 201 25.05 19.79 -0.79
N ARG A 202 24.63 19.34 -1.98
CA ARG A 202 23.43 19.85 -2.68
C ARG A 202 22.17 19.60 -1.86
N SER A 203 21.95 18.38 -1.40
CA SER A 203 20.78 18.00 -0.61
C SER A 203 20.72 18.75 0.73
N VAL A 204 21.86 18.97 1.40
CA VAL A 204 21.95 19.79 2.62
C VAL A 204 21.47 21.23 2.38
N ARG A 205 21.90 21.88 1.29
CA ARG A 205 21.48 23.26 0.97
C ARG A 205 19.98 23.38 0.71
N LEU A 206 19.40 22.38 0.07
CA LEU A 206 17.97 22.34 -0.24
C LEU A 206 17.14 22.03 1.01
N LEU A 207 17.53 20.99 1.76
CA LEU A 207 16.85 20.58 2.97
C LEU A 207 17.00 21.59 4.12
N SER A 208 18.06 22.38 4.18
CA SER A 208 18.17 23.45 5.18
C SER A 208 17.08 24.51 4.99
N VAL A 209 16.71 24.82 3.74
CA VAL A 209 15.59 25.73 3.46
C VAL A 209 14.27 25.06 3.84
N ALA A 210 14.05 23.80 3.44
CA ALA A 210 12.84 23.06 3.80
C ALA A 210 12.64 22.94 5.32
N ALA A 211 13.71 22.63 6.05
CA ALA A 211 13.74 22.55 7.52
C ALA A 211 13.38 23.89 8.17
N HIS A 212 13.97 24.98 7.69
CA HIS A 212 13.69 26.34 8.16
C HIS A 212 12.22 26.74 7.96
N VAL A 213 11.68 26.55 6.75
CA VAL A 213 10.32 27.00 6.42
C VAL A 213 9.23 26.14 7.10
N THR A 214 9.51 24.84 7.30
CA THR A 214 8.58 23.91 7.97
C THR A 214 8.78 23.81 9.48
N GLN A 215 9.84 24.43 10.02
CA GLN A 215 10.26 24.29 11.42
C GLN A 215 10.50 22.82 11.83
N ARG A 216 10.96 21.99 10.89
CA ARG A 216 11.30 20.58 11.09
C ARG A 216 12.82 20.42 11.18
N ASP A 217 13.28 19.35 11.81
CA ASP A 217 14.70 19.02 11.79
C ASP A 217 15.13 18.63 10.37
N ALA A 218 16.24 19.19 9.92
CA ALA A 218 16.80 18.91 8.61
C ALA A 218 17.30 17.47 8.49
N CYS A 219 17.65 16.82 9.59
CA CYS A 219 18.23 15.46 9.69
C CYS A 219 19.47 15.18 8.82
N ILE A 220 20.03 16.19 8.14
CA ILE A 220 21.15 16.06 7.20
C ILE A 220 22.26 17.08 7.51
N HIS A 221 23.51 16.64 7.43
CA HIS A 221 24.69 17.48 7.68
C HIS A 221 25.77 17.30 6.61
N PRO A 222 26.65 18.30 6.37
CA PRO A 222 27.63 18.26 5.28
C PRO A 222 28.65 17.12 5.33
N ARG A 223 28.89 16.53 6.51
CA ARG A 223 29.87 15.47 6.73
C ARG A 223 29.26 14.05 6.74
N MET A 224 27.98 13.94 6.37
CA MET A 224 27.24 12.69 6.42
C MET A 224 27.60 11.78 5.23
N ASP A 225 27.64 10.47 5.47
CA ASP A 225 27.82 9.46 4.43
C ASP A 225 26.61 9.42 3.48
N PRO A 226 26.77 9.17 2.16
CA PRO A 226 25.66 9.15 1.21
C PRO A 226 24.52 8.19 1.59
N HIS A 227 24.82 7.06 2.22
CA HIS A 227 23.77 6.14 2.67
C HIS A 227 22.91 6.75 3.80
N GLN A 228 23.53 7.43 4.76
CA GLN A 228 22.81 8.11 5.83
C GLN A 228 22.01 9.32 5.29
N ALA A 229 22.57 10.06 4.34
CA ALA A 229 21.87 11.16 3.66
C ALA A 229 20.62 10.64 2.93
N ASN A 230 20.73 9.52 2.21
CA ASN A 230 19.58 8.89 1.54
C ASN A 230 18.48 8.48 2.52
N ARG A 231 18.81 8.02 3.74
CA ARG A 231 17.80 7.74 4.77
C ARG A 231 17.04 9.00 5.20
N CYS A 232 17.72 10.12 5.40
CA CYS A 232 17.07 11.39 5.73
C CYS A 232 16.21 11.91 4.56
N ILE A 233 16.69 11.79 3.30
CA ILE A 233 15.91 12.14 2.11
C ILE A 233 14.63 11.29 2.02
N LEU A 234 14.70 9.99 2.37
CA LEU A 234 13.51 9.14 2.41
C LEU A 234 12.48 9.63 3.44
N VAL A 235 12.91 10.03 4.65
CA VAL A 235 12.03 10.61 5.68
C VAL A 235 11.35 11.89 5.18
N TRP A 236 12.09 12.76 4.48
CA TRP A 236 11.53 13.97 3.89
C TRP A 236 10.57 13.69 2.73
N ARG A 237 10.88 12.72 1.88
CA ARG A 237 9.99 12.28 0.79
C ARG A 237 8.70 11.69 1.32
N ASP A 238 8.78 10.88 2.38
CA ASP A 238 7.63 10.29 3.06
C ASP A 238 6.72 11.37 3.68
N TRP A 239 7.32 12.33 4.38
CA TRP A 239 6.59 13.50 4.89
C TRP A 239 5.97 14.33 3.75
N TRP A 240 6.69 14.54 2.65
CA TRP A 240 6.18 15.30 1.52
C TRP A 240 5.00 14.59 0.84
N LEU A 241 5.08 13.27 0.63
CA LEU A 241 3.98 12.49 0.05
C LEU A 241 2.69 12.62 0.88
N SER A 242 2.80 12.67 2.20
CA SER A 242 1.65 12.83 3.11
C SER A 242 1.17 14.29 3.24
N SER A 243 2.05 15.28 3.06
CA SER A 243 1.76 16.70 3.34
C SER A 243 1.68 17.61 2.11
N ARG A 244 2.02 17.15 0.90
CA ARG A 244 2.11 18.00 -0.30
C ARG A 244 0.84 18.79 -0.60
N PHE A 245 -0.32 18.19 -0.32
CA PHE A 245 -1.62 18.79 -0.61
C PHE A 245 -1.94 20.01 0.26
N ASP A 246 -1.30 20.11 1.43
CA ASP A 246 -1.41 21.30 2.27
C ASP A 246 -0.75 22.52 1.61
N TYR A 247 0.19 22.32 0.67
CA TYR A 247 1.00 23.40 0.06
C TYR A 247 0.78 23.59 -1.44
N GLU A 248 0.05 22.68 -2.10
CA GLU A 248 -0.19 22.71 -3.55
C GLU A 248 -1.69 22.93 -3.85
N PRO A 249 -2.04 23.80 -4.83
CA PRO A 249 -3.42 23.92 -5.28
C PRO A 249 -3.79 22.72 -6.15
N LEU A 250 -4.88 22.04 -5.80
CA LEU A 250 -5.42 20.96 -6.63
C LEU A 250 -6.20 21.54 -7.80
N SER A 251 -5.74 21.31 -9.03
CA SER A 251 -6.43 21.78 -10.24
C SER A 251 -6.78 20.65 -11.20
N GLY A 252 -7.97 20.74 -11.80
CA GLY A 252 -8.45 19.81 -12.84
C GLY A 252 -8.34 18.32 -12.46
N PRO A 253 -7.62 17.48 -13.23
CA PRO A 253 -7.52 16.04 -12.99
C PRO A 253 -6.79 15.68 -11.69
N GLU A 254 -5.90 16.54 -11.17
CA GLU A 254 -5.19 16.28 -9.91
C GLU A 254 -6.16 16.21 -8.73
N ARG A 255 -7.24 17.00 -8.76
CA ARG A 255 -8.29 16.96 -7.75
C ARG A 255 -9.05 15.63 -7.79
N LEU A 256 -9.29 15.07 -8.97
CA LEU A 256 -9.91 13.75 -9.11
C LEU A 256 -9.01 12.64 -8.55
N PHE A 257 -7.70 12.73 -8.79
CA PHE A 257 -6.74 11.82 -8.17
C PHE A 257 -6.70 11.99 -6.65
N ALA A 258 -6.73 13.22 -6.13
CA ALA A 258 -6.73 13.51 -4.70
C ALA A 258 -7.95 12.96 -3.97
N ILE A 259 -9.13 12.92 -4.62
CA ILE A 259 -10.33 12.27 -4.05
C ILE A 259 -10.05 10.81 -3.68
N LEU A 260 -9.21 10.12 -4.46
CA LEU A 260 -8.83 8.73 -4.22
C LEU A 260 -7.59 8.63 -3.32
N THR A 261 -6.56 9.44 -3.56
CA THR A 261 -5.25 9.32 -2.88
C THR A 261 -5.19 9.99 -1.51
N GLU A 262 -5.98 11.04 -1.25
CA GLU A 262 -6.08 11.66 0.10
C GLU A 262 -7.03 10.91 1.02
N THR A 263 -6.94 9.59 0.97
CA THR A 263 -7.73 8.71 1.80
C THR A 263 -6.77 7.79 2.51
N GLN A 264 -7.19 7.23 3.64
CA GLN A 264 -6.33 6.32 4.38
C GLN A 264 -5.90 5.14 3.51
N TYR A 265 -6.84 4.57 2.74
CA TYR A 265 -6.54 3.51 1.78
C TYR A 265 -5.66 4.02 0.62
N GLY A 266 -5.96 5.18 0.06
CA GLY A 266 -5.24 5.75 -1.07
C GLY A 266 -3.77 6.04 -0.79
N ARG A 267 -3.47 6.58 0.40
CA ARG A 267 -2.08 6.79 0.84
C ARG A 267 -1.34 5.47 1.04
N TRP A 268 -1.94 4.55 1.77
CA TRP A 268 -1.37 3.22 1.98
C TRP A 268 -1.12 2.48 0.65
N ALA A 269 -2.06 2.56 -0.30
CA ALA A 269 -1.91 1.93 -1.62
C ALA A 269 -0.79 2.57 -2.45
N LEU A 270 -0.62 3.90 -2.34
CA LEU A 270 0.48 4.62 -2.98
C LEU A 270 1.83 4.21 -2.38
N GLU A 271 1.93 4.13 -1.06
CA GLU A 271 3.13 3.67 -0.32
C GLU A 271 3.47 2.20 -0.65
N ALA A 272 2.44 1.35 -0.75
CA ALA A 272 2.62 -0.03 -1.19
C ALA A 272 3.19 -0.13 -2.62
N SER A 273 2.78 0.77 -3.52
CA SER A 273 3.29 0.82 -4.90
C SER A 273 4.77 1.22 -4.99
N THR A 274 5.29 1.96 -4.01
CA THR A 274 6.71 2.34 -3.92
C THR A 274 7.56 1.32 -3.15
N PHE A 275 7.01 0.13 -2.84
CA PHE A 275 7.61 -0.90 -1.98
C PHE A 275 7.90 -0.44 -0.54
N GLN A 276 7.33 0.68 -0.12
CA GLN A 276 7.39 1.17 1.24
C GLN A 276 6.11 0.74 1.94
N LEU A 277 6.02 -0.54 2.34
CA LEU A 277 4.81 -1.15 2.92
C LEU A 277 4.51 -0.68 4.36
N GLY A 278 4.66 0.62 4.62
CA GLY A 278 4.62 1.21 5.94
C GLY A 278 5.87 0.91 6.77
N VAL A 279 5.94 1.60 7.90
CA VAL A 279 6.96 1.45 8.94
C VAL A 279 6.25 0.90 10.16
N ASP A 280 6.83 -0.13 10.79
CA ASP A 280 6.30 -0.66 12.05
C ASP A 280 6.50 0.33 13.22
N ALA A 281 5.90 0.03 14.38
CA ALA A 281 6.06 0.82 15.61
C ALA A 281 7.53 1.01 16.07
N ASN A 282 8.47 0.21 15.56
CA ASN A 282 9.90 0.23 15.89
C ASN A 282 10.77 0.91 14.82
N GLY A 283 10.17 1.51 13.77
CA GLY A 283 10.91 2.24 12.75
C GLY A 283 11.50 1.38 11.62
N MET A 284 11.19 0.09 11.53
CA MET A 284 11.60 -0.77 10.42
C MET A 284 10.55 -0.82 9.33
N THR A 285 10.96 -0.85 8.05
CA THR A 285 10.02 -1.04 6.94
C THR A 285 9.45 -2.45 6.98
N THR A 286 8.14 -2.57 6.83
CA THR A 286 7.44 -3.87 6.89
C THR A 286 7.97 -4.88 5.87
N PHE A 287 8.39 -4.39 4.69
CA PHE A 287 8.99 -5.23 3.64
C PHE A 287 10.28 -5.92 4.09
N ALA A 288 11.08 -5.26 4.94
CA ALA A 288 12.32 -5.85 5.46
C ALA A 288 12.03 -7.07 6.33
N ARG A 289 11.06 -6.99 7.26
CA ARG A 289 10.64 -8.13 8.09
C ARG A 289 10.20 -9.31 7.23
N PHE A 290 9.37 -9.03 6.23
CA PHE A 290 8.86 -10.06 5.33
C PHE A 290 9.97 -10.76 4.54
N ARG A 291 11.01 -10.04 4.11
CA ARG A 291 12.14 -10.64 3.39
C ARG A 291 12.89 -11.67 4.25
N TYR A 292 13.01 -11.42 5.56
CA TYR A 292 13.74 -12.31 6.46
C TYR A 292 12.90 -13.49 6.97
N GLN A 293 11.62 -13.28 7.28
CA GLN A 293 10.77 -14.29 7.93
C GLN A 293 9.72 -14.91 7.00
N GLY A 294 9.39 -14.26 5.89
CA GLY A 294 8.45 -14.80 4.90
C GLY A 294 8.84 -16.16 4.33
N PRO A 295 10.12 -16.41 3.97
CA PRO A 295 10.50 -17.67 3.34
C PRO A 295 10.20 -18.93 4.16
N SER A 296 10.28 -18.87 5.50
CA SER A 296 9.97 -20.03 6.36
C SER A 296 8.48 -20.37 6.31
N THR A 297 7.59 -19.38 6.46
CA THR A 297 6.13 -19.59 6.42
C THR A 297 5.67 -20.08 5.05
N PHE A 298 6.16 -19.50 3.95
CA PHE A 298 5.80 -19.97 2.61
C PHE A 298 6.34 -21.37 2.32
N ALA A 299 7.53 -21.72 2.82
CA ALA A 299 8.07 -23.06 2.68
C ALA A 299 7.21 -24.08 3.44
N LEU A 300 6.83 -23.80 4.68
CA LEU A 300 5.94 -24.65 5.46
C LEU A 300 4.58 -24.85 4.77
N ALA A 301 3.98 -23.77 4.30
CA ALA A 301 2.72 -23.82 3.55
C ALA A 301 2.85 -24.65 2.26
N PHE A 302 3.90 -24.41 1.47
CA PHE A 302 4.13 -25.10 0.21
C PHE A 302 4.39 -26.60 0.40
N PHE A 303 5.33 -26.98 1.28
CA PHE A 303 5.67 -28.37 1.51
C PHE A 303 4.58 -29.13 2.26
N GLY A 304 3.88 -28.49 3.20
CA GLY A 304 2.71 -29.06 3.85
C GLY A 304 1.60 -29.35 2.84
N LEU A 305 1.30 -28.40 1.97
CA LEU A 305 0.30 -28.61 0.92
C LEU A 305 0.75 -29.65 -0.11
N TRP A 306 2.03 -29.69 -0.45
CA TRP A 306 2.59 -30.70 -1.34
C TRP A 306 2.41 -32.10 -0.77
N LEU A 307 2.69 -32.27 0.53
CA LEU A 307 2.44 -33.52 1.23
C LEU A 307 0.95 -33.89 1.23
N ALA A 308 0.04 -32.92 1.45
CA ALA A 308 -1.40 -33.16 1.39
C ALA A 308 -1.82 -33.74 0.02
N TYR A 309 -1.36 -33.14 -1.08
CA TYR A 309 -1.68 -33.63 -2.43
C TYR A 309 -0.99 -34.95 -2.76
N ALA A 310 0.23 -35.17 -2.27
CA ALA A 310 0.96 -36.42 -2.43
C ALA A 310 0.29 -37.59 -1.69
N LEU A 311 -0.32 -37.35 -0.52
CA LEU A 311 -1.08 -38.33 0.25
C LEU A 311 -2.49 -38.53 -0.31
N ALA A 312 -3.14 -37.46 -0.77
CA ALA A 312 -4.49 -37.50 -1.32
C ALA A 312 -4.57 -38.39 -2.57
N PHE A 313 -3.60 -38.29 -3.49
CA PHE A 313 -3.65 -39.01 -4.76
C PHE A 313 -3.75 -40.54 -4.62
N PRO A 314 -2.86 -41.21 -3.85
CA PRO A 314 -2.97 -42.66 -3.64
C PRO A 314 -4.22 -43.03 -2.83
N MET A 315 -4.60 -42.25 -1.81
CA MET A 315 -5.80 -42.52 -1.01
C MET A 315 -7.07 -42.49 -1.86
N SER A 316 -7.20 -41.49 -2.73
CA SER A 316 -8.37 -41.31 -3.59
C SER A 316 -8.44 -42.34 -4.69
N LEU A 317 -7.30 -42.68 -5.30
CA LEU A 317 -7.25 -43.73 -6.32
C LEU A 317 -7.58 -45.10 -5.73
N ALA A 318 -7.05 -45.42 -4.54
CA ALA A 318 -7.37 -46.66 -3.85
C ALA A 318 -8.86 -46.74 -3.46
N GLY A 319 -9.44 -45.64 -2.95
CA GLY A 319 -10.86 -45.56 -2.62
C GLY A 319 -11.79 -45.66 -3.83
N ALA A 320 -11.40 -45.08 -4.98
CA ALA A 320 -12.16 -45.20 -6.22
C ALA A 320 -12.14 -46.63 -6.79
N LEU A 321 -10.99 -47.31 -6.73
CA LEU A 321 -10.85 -48.70 -7.21
C LEU A 321 -11.54 -49.73 -6.31
N HIS A 322 -11.70 -49.42 -5.02
CA HIS A 322 -12.32 -50.29 -4.02
C HIS A 322 -13.67 -49.78 -3.55
N HIS A 323 -14.43 -49.16 -4.47
CA HIS A 323 -15.73 -48.59 -4.20
C HIS A 323 -16.61 -49.58 -3.38
N GLU A 324 -17.18 -49.08 -2.28
CA GLU A 324 -18.01 -49.81 -1.30
C GLU A 324 -17.34 -50.88 -0.42
N ARG A 325 -16.02 -51.06 -0.48
CA ARG A 325 -15.30 -51.97 0.44
C ARG A 325 -14.97 -51.31 1.78
N THR A 326 -14.64 -52.12 2.79
CA THR A 326 -14.26 -51.66 4.14
C THR A 326 -13.12 -50.64 4.13
N VAL A 327 -12.19 -50.77 3.16
CA VAL A 327 -11.09 -49.81 2.93
C VAL A 327 -11.62 -48.40 2.71
N ASP A 328 -12.70 -48.26 1.95
CA ASP A 328 -13.32 -46.98 1.62
C ASP A 328 -14.02 -46.33 2.83
N LYS A 329 -14.65 -47.16 3.67
CA LYS A 329 -15.28 -46.71 4.92
C LYS A 329 -14.24 -46.23 5.93
N ILE A 330 -13.13 -46.96 6.07
CA ILE A 330 -12.01 -46.59 6.97
C ILE A 330 -11.34 -45.32 6.48
N SER A 331 -11.01 -45.21 5.18
CA SER A 331 -10.38 -44.00 4.64
C SER A 331 -11.28 -42.77 4.82
N SER A 332 -12.59 -42.91 4.60
CA SER A 332 -13.54 -41.82 4.79
C SER A 332 -13.66 -41.41 6.27
N GLY A 333 -13.66 -42.38 7.21
CA GLY A 333 -13.65 -42.10 8.64
C GLY A 333 -12.39 -41.37 9.11
N VAL A 334 -11.21 -41.79 8.61
CA VAL A 334 -9.92 -41.12 8.92
C VAL A 334 -9.91 -39.69 8.39
N LEU A 335 -10.37 -39.46 7.16
CA LEU A 335 -10.46 -38.11 6.58
C LEU A 335 -11.43 -37.21 7.37
N LEU A 336 -12.54 -37.76 7.86
CA LEU A 336 -13.49 -37.00 8.70
C LEU A 336 -12.87 -36.63 10.05
N ALA A 337 -12.12 -37.54 10.68
CA ALA A 337 -11.42 -37.25 11.93
C ALA A 337 -10.37 -36.14 11.74
N LEU A 338 -9.57 -36.23 10.68
CA LEU A 338 -8.54 -35.23 10.36
C LEU A 338 -9.14 -33.85 10.05
N LEU A 339 -10.31 -33.78 9.39
CA LEU A 339 -11.01 -32.52 9.13
C LEU A 339 -11.35 -31.76 10.42
N THR A 340 -11.70 -32.49 11.48
CA THR A 340 -12.10 -31.90 12.76
C THR A 340 -10.94 -31.53 13.68
N ALA A 341 -9.73 -32.03 13.40
CA ALA A 341 -8.58 -31.84 14.27
C ALA A 341 -7.89 -30.49 13.96
N PRO A 342 -7.77 -29.58 14.95
CA PRO A 342 -7.00 -28.35 14.76
C PRO A 342 -5.53 -28.67 14.48
N VAL A 343 -4.89 -27.91 13.57
CA VAL A 343 -3.47 -28.09 13.20
C VAL A 343 -2.56 -28.09 14.44
N ALA A 344 -2.83 -27.22 15.40
CA ALA A 344 -2.08 -27.14 16.66
C ALA A 344 -2.15 -28.45 17.47
N LEU A 345 -3.32 -29.10 17.54
CA LEU A 345 -3.47 -30.38 18.23
C LEU A 345 -2.62 -31.47 17.57
N ILE A 346 -2.62 -31.52 16.23
CA ILE A 346 -1.79 -32.48 15.49
C ILE A 346 -0.30 -32.18 15.70
N CYS A 347 0.10 -30.91 15.74
CA CYS A 347 1.48 -30.52 16.08
C CYS A 347 1.87 -31.05 17.46
N PHE A 348 1.02 -30.87 18.48
CA PHE A 348 1.27 -31.38 19.83
C PHE A 348 1.37 -32.90 19.86
N ILE A 349 0.50 -33.63 19.15
CA ILE A 349 0.56 -35.10 19.07
C ILE A 349 1.86 -35.56 18.40
N LEU A 350 2.22 -34.94 17.27
CA LEU A 350 3.42 -35.29 16.52
C LEU A 350 4.71 -34.92 17.26
N ALA A 351 4.70 -33.94 18.15
CA ALA A 351 5.85 -33.59 18.99
C ALA A 351 6.29 -34.72 19.94
N TRP A 352 5.40 -35.67 20.26
CA TRP A 352 5.76 -36.88 21.02
C TRP A 352 6.49 -37.93 20.17
N ILE A 353 6.41 -37.84 18.84
CA ILE A 353 6.88 -38.87 17.89
C ILE A 353 8.09 -38.37 17.08
N ILE A 354 8.07 -37.12 16.64
CA ILE A 354 9.04 -36.52 15.74
C ILE A 354 9.81 -35.43 16.50
N SER A 355 11.14 -35.41 16.38
CA SER A 355 11.97 -34.42 17.08
C SER A 355 12.18 -33.10 16.30
N ASN A 356 12.07 -33.13 14.96
CA ASN A 356 12.31 -31.95 14.13
C ASN A 356 11.02 -31.11 13.97
N PRO A 357 10.99 -29.84 14.45
CA PRO A 357 9.76 -29.03 14.43
C PRO A 357 9.29 -28.65 13.02
N ILE A 358 10.21 -28.51 12.06
CA ILE A 358 9.83 -28.24 10.65
C ILE A 358 9.13 -29.47 10.07
N ALA A 359 9.63 -30.68 10.38
CA ALA A 359 9.00 -31.92 9.94
C ALA A 359 7.62 -32.13 10.61
N ILE A 360 7.48 -31.76 11.89
CA ILE A 360 6.18 -31.74 12.58
C ILE A 360 5.21 -30.81 11.84
N ALA A 361 5.60 -29.57 11.58
CA ALA A 361 4.76 -28.57 10.93
C ALA A 361 4.29 -29.03 9.55
N ILE A 362 5.21 -29.48 8.68
CA ILE A 362 4.88 -29.97 7.33
C ILE A 362 3.92 -31.15 7.41
N THR A 363 4.17 -32.10 8.32
CA THR A 363 3.32 -33.28 8.49
C THR A 363 1.94 -32.91 9.02
N ALA A 364 1.86 -32.01 10.01
CA ALA A 364 0.60 -31.55 10.57
C ALA A 364 -0.25 -30.80 9.54
N ILE A 365 0.35 -29.88 8.79
CA ILE A 365 -0.33 -29.14 7.71
C ILE A 365 -0.80 -30.14 6.63
N GLY A 366 0.07 -31.06 6.22
CA GLY A 366 -0.24 -32.03 5.17
C GLY A 366 -1.39 -32.98 5.55
N THR A 367 -1.40 -33.51 6.77
CA THR A 367 -2.47 -34.41 7.23
C THR A 367 -3.79 -33.69 7.48
N THR A 368 -3.77 -32.44 7.93
CA THR A 368 -5.00 -31.67 8.15
C THR A 368 -5.66 -31.27 6.82
N LEU A 369 -4.85 -30.93 5.82
CA LEU A 369 -5.33 -30.42 4.54
C LEU A 369 -5.60 -31.51 3.49
N VAL A 370 -5.27 -32.78 3.75
CA VAL A 370 -5.46 -33.89 2.80
C VAL A 370 -6.93 -34.11 2.39
N VAL A 371 -7.88 -33.66 3.22
CA VAL A 371 -9.32 -34.00 3.09
C VAL A 371 -9.94 -33.44 1.81
N ALA A 372 -9.78 -32.14 1.54
CA ALA A 372 -10.37 -31.52 0.36
C ALA A 372 -9.74 -32.04 -0.95
N PRO A 373 -8.39 -32.09 -1.10
CA PRO A 373 -7.74 -32.69 -2.25
C PRO A 373 -8.16 -34.14 -2.48
N ALA A 374 -8.25 -34.96 -1.42
CA ALA A 374 -8.65 -36.35 -1.54
C ALA A 374 -10.09 -36.46 -2.09
N ARG A 375 -11.01 -35.65 -1.58
CA ARG A 375 -12.39 -35.61 -2.08
C ARG A 375 -12.46 -35.18 -3.55
N HIS A 376 -11.74 -34.13 -3.94
CA HIS A 376 -11.74 -33.64 -5.32
C HIS A 376 -11.15 -34.66 -6.29
N GLN A 377 -10.03 -35.27 -5.94
CA GLN A 377 -9.39 -36.31 -6.76
C GLN A 377 -10.25 -37.57 -6.86
N ARG A 378 -11.00 -37.93 -5.80
CA ARG A 378 -11.93 -39.06 -5.83
C ARG A 378 -13.08 -38.80 -6.82
N ILE A 379 -13.69 -37.62 -6.79
CA ILE A 379 -14.75 -37.24 -7.74
C ILE A 379 -14.22 -37.32 -9.17
N ALA A 380 -13.06 -36.71 -9.44
CA ALA A 380 -12.43 -36.75 -10.76
C ALA A 380 -12.09 -38.18 -11.22
N ALA A 381 -11.65 -39.04 -10.30
CA ALA A 381 -11.36 -40.44 -10.60
C ALA A 381 -12.63 -41.24 -10.93
N LEU A 382 -13.73 -41.04 -10.19
CA LEU A 382 -15.02 -41.68 -10.45
C LEU A 382 -15.65 -41.21 -11.77
N ASP A 383 -15.56 -39.90 -12.07
CA ASP A 383 -16.00 -39.34 -13.35
C ASP A 383 -15.17 -39.90 -14.53
N SER A 384 -13.87 -40.09 -14.33
CA SER A 384 -13.04 -40.73 -15.35
C SER A 384 -13.42 -42.19 -15.54
N LEU A 385 -13.72 -42.92 -14.46
CA LEU A 385 -14.12 -44.33 -14.46
C LEU A 385 -15.47 -44.59 -15.14
N SER A 386 -16.39 -43.62 -15.12
CA SER A 386 -17.70 -43.74 -15.78
C SER A 386 -17.63 -43.54 -17.31
N ASN A 387 -16.48 -43.12 -17.85
CA ASN A 387 -16.33 -42.81 -19.27
C ASN A 387 -16.27 -44.09 -20.15
N PRO A 388 -17.15 -44.22 -21.18
CA PRO A 388 -17.15 -45.36 -22.09
C PRO A 388 -15.80 -45.65 -22.76
N CYS A 389 -14.95 -44.62 -22.93
CA CYS A 389 -13.61 -44.77 -23.51
C CYS A 389 -12.74 -45.81 -22.78
N LEU A 390 -12.96 -46.03 -21.48
CA LEU A 390 -12.25 -47.05 -20.71
C LEU A 390 -12.64 -48.47 -21.12
N GLN A 391 -13.92 -48.69 -21.46
CA GLN A 391 -14.41 -49.99 -21.92
C GLN A 391 -13.78 -50.34 -23.29
N TYR A 392 -13.68 -49.35 -24.19
CA TYR A 392 -12.96 -49.51 -25.47
C TYR A 392 -11.46 -49.74 -25.28
N ALA A 393 -10.81 -49.04 -24.36
CA ALA A 393 -9.39 -49.22 -24.06
C ALA A 393 -9.10 -50.63 -23.50
N ALA A 394 -9.96 -51.12 -22.61
CA ALA A 394 -9.88 -52.47 -22.07
C ALA A 394 -10.11 -53.54 -23.16
N ALA A 395 -11.08 -53.32 -24.06
CA ALA A 395 -11.36 -54.22 -25.18
C ALA A 395 -10.19 -54.31 -26.18
N ARG A 396 -9.35 -53.27 -26.28
CA ARG A 396 -8.11 -53.27 -27.08
C ARG A 396 -6.93 -53.97 -26.38
N GLY A 397 -7.12 -54.50 -25.17
CA GLY A 397 -6.07 -55.23 -24.43
C GLY A 397 -5.08 -54.33 -23.68
N ILE A 398 -5.39 -53.05 -23.46
CA ILE A 398 -4.50 -52.14 -22.72
C ILE A 398 -4.47 -52.57 -21.24
N PRO A 399 -3.28 -52.74 -20.62
CA PRO A 399 -3.19 -53.18 -19.23
C PRO A 399 -3.81 -52.16 -18.27
N ARG A 400 -4.50 -52.65 -17.23
CA ARG A 400 -5.22 -51.82 -16.24
C ARG A 400 -4.34 -50.72 -15.62
N SER A 401 -3.05 -50.98 -15.39
CA SER A 401 -2.11 -50.00 -14.84
C SER A 401 -1.88 -48.80 -15.77
N GLN A 402 -1.75 -49.03 -17.09
CA GLN A 402 -1.63 -47.95 -18.07
C GLN A 402 -2.94 -47.18 -18.22
N ILE A 403 -4.08 -47.87 -18.15
CA ILE A 403 -5.39 -47.23 -18.17
C ILE A 403 -5.50 -46.26 -16.98
N VAL A 404 -5.19 -46.72 -15.77
CA VAL A 404 -5.24 -45.89 -14.56
C VAL A 404 -4.27 -44.71 -14.63
N LEU A 405 -2.99 -44.95 -14.98
CA LEU A 405 -1.98 -43.90 -14.97
C LEU A 405 -2.23 -42.82 -16.04
N PHE A 406 -2.60 -43.22 -17.26
CA PHE A 406 -2.69 -42.30 -18.40
C PHE A 406 -4.10 -41.77 -18.66
N HIS A 407 -5.16 -42.54 -18.44
CA HIS A 407 -6.53 -42.10 -18.71
C HIS A 407 -7.20 -41.49 -17.48
N ILE A 408 -6.80 -41.85 -16.26
CA ILE A 408 -7.34 -41.30 -15.01
C ILE A 408 -6.33 -40.34 -14.36
N GLY A 409 -5.05 -40.72 -14.30
CA GLY A 409 -4.02 -39.97 -13.57
C GLY A 409 -3.67 -38.61 -14.18
N LYS A 410 -3.49 -38.53 -15.50
CA LYS A 410 -3.11 -37.26 -16.17
C LYS A 410 -4.16 -36.14 -16.03
N PRO A 411 -5.45 -36.37 -16.34
CA PRO A 411 -6.48 -35.33 -16.13
C PRO A 411 -6.62 -34.95 -14.65
N SER A 412 -6.52 -35.93 -13.74
CA SER A 412 -6.58 -35.67 -12.30
C SER A 412 -5.39 -34.84 -11.81
N LEU A 413 -4.21 -35.00 -12.39
CA LEU A 413 -3.02 -34.21 -12.06
C LEU A 413 -3.18 -32.74 -12.48
N ALA A 414 -3.74 -32.48 -13.67
CA ALA A 414 -3.98 -31.11 -14.13
C ALA A 414 -4.98 -30.36 -13.22
N LEU A 415 -6.06 -31.04 -12.81
CA LEU A 415 -7.00 -30.51 -11.81
C LEU A 415 -6.31 -30.30 -10.46
N ALA A 416 -5.50 -31.27 -10.01
CA ALA A 416 -4.78 -31.19 -8.75
C ALA A 416 -3.83 -29.98 -8.68
N VAL A 417 -3.11 -29.67 -9.75
CA VAL A 417 -2.24 -28.48 -9.80
C VAL A 417 -3.03 -27.18 -9.68
N THR A 418 -4.22 -27.12 -10.26
CA THR A 418 -5.09 -25.94 -10.17
C THR A 418 -5.63 -25.77 -8.74
N LEU A 419 -6.07 -26.88 -8.12
CA LEU A 419 -6.57 -26.87 -6.75
C LEU A 419 -5.45 -26.65 -5.73
N PHE A 420 -4.22 -27.09 -6.01
CA PHE A 420 -3.05 -26.78 -5.18
C PHE A 420 -2.85 -25.26 -5.05
N ALA A 421 -2.97 -24.52 -6.15
CA ALA A 421 -2.91 -23.06 -6.12
C ALA A 421 -4.09 -22.44 -5.36
N PHE A 422 -5.28 -23.07 -5.42
CA PHE A 422 -6.48 -22.68 -4.68
C PHE A 422 -6.37 -22.85 -3.18
N ASP A 423 -5.82 -23.97 -2.72
CA ASP A 423 -5.70 -24.31 -1.31
C ASP A 423 -4.54 -23.58 -0.60
N PHE A 424 -3.69 -22.88 -1.36
CA PHE A 424 -2.51 -22.21 -0.82
C PHE A 424 -2.78 -21.21 0.33
N PRO A 425 -3.83 -20.35 0.31
CA PRO A 425 -4.14 -19.45 1.43
C PRO A 425 -4.50 -20.21 2.72
N ILE A 426 -5.19 -21.34 2.58
CA ILE A 426 -5.55 -22.20 3.72
C ILE A 426 -4.28 -22.84 4.28
N ALA A 427 -3.36 -23.29 3.41
CA ALA A 427 -2.05 -23.79 3.82
C ALA A 427 -1.19 -22.73 4.51
N LEU A 428 -1.23 -21.49 4.02
CA LEU A 428 -0.52 -20.37 4.65
C LEU A 428 -1.05 -20.06 6.04
N SER A 429 -2.38 -20.06 6.21
CA SER A 429 -3.03 -19.92 7.52
C SER A 429 -2.65 -21.06 8.48
N ALA A 430 -2.67 -22.31 8.01
CA ALA A 430 -2.25 -23.48 8.78
C ALA A 430 -0.76 -23.39 9.19
N ALA A 431 0.10 -22.88 8.32
CA ALA A 431 1.51 -22.64 8.63
C ALA A 431 1.69 -21.62 9.75
N CYS A 432 0.96 -20.49 9.73
CA CYS A 432 1.01 -19.51 10.82
C CYS A 432 0.60 -20.13 12.18
N VAL A 433 -0.41 -20.99 12.19
CA VAL A 433 -0.84 -21.72 13.41
C VAL A 433 0.22 -22.72 13.87
N ALA A 434 0.83 -23.46 12.94
CA ALA A 434 1.89 -24.41 13.25
C ALA A 434 3.15 -23.71 13.80
N GLU A 435 3.51 -22.55 13.25
CA GLU A 435 4.62 -21.72 13.74
C GLU A 435 4.39 -21.32 15.20
N GLN A 436 3.19 -20.84 15.51
CA GLN A 436 2.85 -20.44 16.88
C GLN A 436 2.83 -21.62 17.84
N ALA A 437 2.31 -22.78 17.42
CA ALA A 437 2.27 -23.98 18.25
C ALA A 437 3.67 -24.54 18.56
N LEU A 438 4.63 -24.38 17.63
CA LEU A 438 5.98 -24.94 17.73
C LEU A 438 7.06 -23.90 18.09
N GLY A 439 6.70 -22.63 18.21
CA GLY A 439 7.65 -21.53 18.45
C GLY A 439 8.62 -21.31 17.29
N LEU A 440 8.22 -21.58 16.04
CA LEU A 440 9.07 -21.37 14.86
C LEU A 440 9.08 -19.88 14.47
N PRO A 441 10.24 -19.33 14.09
CA PRO A 441 10.33 -17.94 13.64
C PRO A 441 9.75 -17.81 12.21
N GLY A 442 8.56 -17.23 12.11
CA GLY A 442 7.89 -16.95 10.84
C GLY A 442 6.87 -15.81 10.94
N LEU A 443 6.13 -15.59 9.86
CA LEU A 443 5.14 -14.52 9.76
C LEU A 443 3.96 -14.70 10.72
N GLY A 444 3.67 -15.93 11.17
CA GLY A 444 2.55 -16.21 12.06
C GLY A 444 2.62 -15.49 13.40
N HIS A 445 3.83 -15.37 13.97
CA HIS A 445 4.04 -14.67 15.24
C HIS A 445 3.74 -13.17 15.10
N HIS A 446 4.33 -12.53 14.08
CA HIS A 446 4.10 -11.11 13.79
C HIS A 446 2.65 -10.81 13.43
N LEU A 447 1.95 -11.76 12.81
CA LEU A 447 0.54 -11.60 12.50
C LEU A 447 -0.27 -11.50 13.80
N ILE A 448 0.01 -12.35 14.79
CA ILE A 448 -0.65 -12.32 16.09
C ILE A 448 -0.31 -11.04 16.85
N ASP A 449 0.97 -10.66 16.88
CA ASP A 449 1.42 -9.42 17.53
C ASP A 449 0.73 -8.19 16.90
N ALA A 450 0.69 -8.13 15.56
CA ALA A 450 0.01 -7.06 14.83
C ALA A 450 -1.49 -6.98 15.14
N VAL A 451 -2.16 -8.13 15.33
CA VAL A 451 -3.56 -8.18 15.74
C VAL A 451 -3.74 -7.66 17.17
N ILE A 452 -2.86 -8.07 18.10
CA ILE A 452 -2.92 -7.66 19.51
C ILE A 452 -2.63 -6.16 19.66
N GLU A 453 -1.57 -5.68 19.01
CA GLU A 453 -1.14 -4.28 19.04
C GLU A 453 -2.00 -3.37 18.13
N ARG A 454 -2.89 -3.96 17.33
CA ARG A 454 -3.73 -3.27 16.34
C ARG A 454 -2.90 -2.46 15.33
N ASP A 455 -1.78 -3.02 14.90
CA ASP A 455 -0.92 -2.44 13.86
C ASP A 455 -1.56 -2.68 12.47
N ILE A 456 -2.49 -1.79 12.10
CA ILE A 456 -3.21 -1.87 10.83
C ILE A 456 -2.28 -1.77 9.61
N PRO A 457 -1.27 -0.88 9.56
CA PRO A 457 -0.28 -0.89 8.48
C PRO A 457 0.39 -2.24 8.28
N LEU A 458 0.81 -2.91 9.36
CA LEU A 458 1.43 -4.23 9.29
C LEU A 458 0.46 -5.31 8.80
N LEU A 459 -0.76 -5.36 9.33
CA LEU A 459 -1.80 -6.30 8.88
C LEU A 459 -2.14 -6.12 7.39
N MET A 460 -2.26 -4.86 6.94
CA MET A 460 -2.49 -4.51 5.55
C MET A 460 -1.36 -4.99 4.64
N ALA A 461 -0.11 -4.73 5.03
CA ALA A 461 1.05 -5.18 4.28
C ALA A 461 1.11 -6.72 4.18
N MET A 462 0.90 -7.43 5.30
CA MET A 462 0.88 -8.90 5.32
C MET A 462 -0.23 -9.46 4.42
N GLY A 463 -1.43 -8.89 4.49
CA GLY A 463 -2.56 -9.28 3.65
C GLY A 463 -2.30 -9.03 2.17
N LEU A 464 -1.78 -7.85 1.80
CA LEU A 464 -1.45 -7.53 0.41
C LEU A 464 -0.43 -8.50 -0.17
N ILE A 465 0.63 -8.82 0.59
CA ILE A 465 1.64 -9.75 0.09
C ILE A 465 1.05 -11.16 0.00
N GLY A 466 0.27 -11.61 1.00
CA GLY A 466 -0.42 -12.89 0.96
C GLY A 466 -1.34 -13.03 -0.27
N MET A 467 -2.13 -11.99 -0.56
CA MET A 467 -2.97 -11.94 -1.76
C MET A 467 -2.15 -11.96 -3.06
N THR A 468 -1.03 -11.24 -3.09
CA THR A 468 -0.14 -11.19 -4.26
C THR A 468 0.50 -12.56 -4.52
N VAL A 469 0.97 -13.24 -3.47
CA VAL A 469 1.53 -14.60 -3.56
C VAL A 469 0.46 -15.59 -3.98
N HIS A 470 -0.74 -15.53 -3.39
CA HIS A 470 -1.86 -16.38 -3.80
C HIS A 470 -2.22 -16.19 -5.27
N ALA A 471 -2.34 -14.94 -5.71
CA ALA A 471 -2.66 -14.63 -7.10
C ALA A 471 -1.55 -15.14 -8.03
N LEU A 472 -0.28 -15.04 -7.64
CA LEU A 472 0.85 -15.60 -8.39
C LEU A 472 0.77 -17.13 -8.46
N MET A 473 0.47 -17.81 -7.35
CA MET A 473 0.24 -19.26 -7.31
C MET A 473 -0.91 -19.66 -8.24
N MET A 474 -2.02 -18.91 -8.24
CA MET A 474 -3.14 -19.13 -9.16
C MET A 474 -2.75 -19.00 -10.62
N PHE A 475 -1.98 -17.96 -10.95
CA PHE A 475 -1.47 -17.75 -12.29
C PHE A 475 -0.59 -18.93 -12.73
N LEU A 476 0.39 -19.31 -11.90
CA LEU A 476 1.27 -20.46 -12.12
C LEU A 476 0.49 -21.77 -12.25
N GLY A 477 -0.46 -22.03 -11.36
CA GLY A 477 -1.31 -23.21 -11.37
C GLY A 477 -2.14 -23.31 -12.65
N SER A 478 -2.68 -22.18 -13.12
CA SER A 478 -3.43 -22.15 -14.38
C SER A 478 -2.55 -22.40 -15.61
N LEU A 479 -1.31 -21.90 -15.61
CA LEU A 479 -0.34 -22.16 -16.69
C LEU A 479 0.08 -23.63 -16.72
N LEU A 480 0.44 -24.18 -15.57
CA LEU A 480 0.85 -25.57 -15.43
C LEU A 480 -0.31 -26.53 -15.72
N GLY A 481 -1.52 -26.23 -15.24
CA GLY A 481 -2.72 -27.01 -15.52
C GLY A 481 -3.04 -27.06 -17.02
N ASN A 482 -2.97 -25.93 -17.73
CA ASN A 482 -3.17 -25.89 -19.18
C ASN A 482 -2.05 -26.58 -19.98
N TRP A 483 -0.82 -26.59 -19.45
CA TRP A 483 0.30 -27.32 -20.06
C TRP A 483 0.13 -28.83 -19.90
N LEU A 484 -0.38 -29.28 -18.74
CA LEU A 484 -0.64 -30.69 -18.45
C LEU A 484 -1.87 -31.23 -19.20
N ASP A 485 -2.95 -30.46 -19.26
CA ASP A 485 -4.16 -30.82 -20.02
C ASP A 485 -4.69 -29.62 -20.85
N PRO A 486 -4.34 -29.53 -22.14
CA PRO A 486 -4.80 -28.44 -23.01
C PRO A 486 -6.31 -28.49 -23.33
N ARG A 487 -7.03 -29.56 -22.94
CA ARG A 487 -8.50 -29.65 -23.12
C ARG A 487 -9.25 -28.71 -22.19
N LEU A 488 -8.65 -28.34 -21.05
CA LEU A 488 -9.22 -27.41 -20.06
C LEU A 488 -9.48 -26.00 -20.64
N ASP A 489 -8.71 -25.57 -21.65
CA ASP A 489 -8.91 -24.26 -22.31
C ASP A 489 -10.13 -24.29 -23.26
N ARG A 490 -10.48 -25.46 -23.83
CA ARG A 490 -11.56 -25.62 -24.81
C ARG A 490 -12.96 -25.73 -24.19
N SER A 491 -13.08 -26.41 -23.04
CA SER A 491 -14.37 -26.61 -22.36
C SER A 491 -15.00 -25.31 -21.86
N VAL A 492 -14.20 -24.32 -21.48
CA VAL A 492 -14.67 -22.98 -21.05
C VAL A 492 -15.27 -22.17 -22.21
N HIS A 493 -14.97 -22.53 -23.46
CA HIS A 493 -15.41 -21.79 -24.64
C HIS A 493 -16.61 -22.43 -25.37
N GLY A 494 -17.19 -23.50 -24.81
CA GLY A 494 -18.34 -24.18 -25.44
C GLY A 494 -18.03 -24.85 -26.78
N GLU A 495 -16.75 -24.98 -27.13
CA GLU A 495 -16.30 -25.68 -28.33
C GLU A 495 -16.06 -27.17 -27.97
N TYR A 496 -17.12 -27.96 -28.05
CA TYR A 496 -16.96 -29.39 -28.35
C TYR A 496 -17.08 -29.57 -29.87
N PRO A 497 -16.27 -30.43 -30.50
CA PRO A 497 -16.69 -31.07 -31.74
C PRO A 497 -17.87 -32.03 -31.49
#